data_AF-A0A644YQV5-F1
#
_entry.id   AF-A0A644YQV5-F1
#
_cell.length_a   1.000
_cell.length_b   1.000
_cell.length_c   1.000
_cell.angle_alpha   90.00
_cell.angle_beta   90.00
_cell.angle_gamma   90.00
#
_symmetry.space_group_name_H-M   'P 1'
#
loop_
_entity.id
_entity.type
_entity.pdbx_description
1 polymer ?
#
loop_
_entity_poly.entity_id
_entity_poly.type
_entity_poly.pdbx_seq_one_letter_code
_entity_poly.pdbx_strand_id
1 'polypeptide(L)' 'MQTHAEALGVEYLIWQGKIWSLSRDAEGWRPYNGGGMHDPDNVTGGHYDHLHVTVK' A
#
# COMPACT_ATOMS: atom_id res chain seq x y z
N MET A 1 2.30 -12.00 -3.67
CA MET A 1 1.14 -11.30 -3.10
C MET A 1 0.27 -10.72 -4.22
N GLN A 2 0.78 -9.81 -5.05
CA GLN A 2 0.03 -9.21 -6.18
C GLN A 2 -0.60 -10.24 -7.14
N THR A 3 0.14 -11.27 -7.54
CA THR A 3 -0.37 -12.35 -8.43
C THR A 3 -1.52 -13.18 -7.84
N HIS A 4 -1.71 -13.14 -6.51
CA HIS A 4 -2.79 -13.85 -5.82
C HIS A 4 -3.77 -12.85 -5.17
N ALA A 5 -3.69 -11.56 -5.52
CA ALA A 5 -4.44 -10.51 -4.84
C ALA A 5 -5.95 -10.74 -4.92
N GLU A 6 -6.47 -11.19 -6.07
CA GLU A 6 -7.88 -11.55 -6.22
C GLU A 6 -8.28 -12.73 -5.34
N ALA A 7 -7.50 -13.82 -5.37
CA ALA A 7 -7.77 -15.02 -4.58
C ALA A 7 -7.71 -14.77 -3.07
N LEU A 8 -6.85 -13.83 -2.65
CA LEU A 8 -6.67 -13.44 -1.25
C LEU A 8 -7.59 -12.28 -0.82
N GLY A 9 -8.41 -11.74 -1.73
CA GLY A 9 -9.32 -10.62 -1.43
C GLY A 9 -8.60 -9.30 -1.09
N VAL A 10 -7.35 -9.13 -1.52
CA VAL A 10 -6.56 -7.92 -1.27
C VAL A 10 -7.19 -6.75 -2.02
N GLU A 11 -7.12 -5.56 -1.45
CA GLU A 11 -7.54 -4.32 -2.09
C GLU A 11 -6.35 -3.40 -2.37
N TYR A 12 -5.49 -3.21 -1.37
CA TYR A 12 -4.27 -2.43 -1.50
C TYR A 12 -3.19 -2.82 -0.48
N LEU A 13 -1.95 -2.43 -0.80
CA LEU A 13 -0.75 -2.62 0.01
C LEU A 13 -0.04 -1.27 0.15
N ILE A 14 0.51 -1.00 1.34
CA ILE A 14 1.44 0.12 1.57
C ILE A 14 2.75 -0.43 2.13
N TRP A 15 3.85 -0.13 1.47
CA TRP A 15 5.18 -0.62 1.82
C TRP A 15 6.27 0.32 1.33
N GLN A 16 7.24 0.64 2.19
CA GLN A 16 8.43 1.43 1.83
C GLN A 16 8.07 2.78 1.18
N GLY A 17 7.14 3.53 1.77
CA GLY A 17 6.70 4.82 1.25
C GLY A 17 5.91 4.74 -0.06
N LYS A 18 5.42 3.55 -0.44
CA LYS A 18 4.68 3.33 -1.69
C LYS A 18 3.36 2.62 -1.44
N ILE A 19 2.39 2.88 -2.31
CA ILE A 19 1.08 2.24 -2.36
C ILE A 19 0.89 1.54 -3.70
N TRP A 20 0.33 0.33 -3.64
CA TRP A 20 -0.19 -0.42 -4.80
C TRP A 20 -1.62 -0.83 -4.49
N SER A 21 -2.50 -0.79 -5.50
CA SER A 21 -3.91 -1.13 -5.34
C SER A 21 -4.45 -1.79 -6.59
N LEU A 22 -5.32 -2.79 -6.42
CA LEU A 22 -5.96 -3.49 -7.54
C LEU A 22 -6.74 -2.54 -8.46
N SER A 23 -7.41 -1.54 -7.89
CA SER A 23 -8.16 -0.52 -8.65
C SER A 23 -7.29 0.33 -9.58
N ARG A 24 -5.96 0.34 -9.37
CA ARG A 24 -4.98 1.13 -10.14
C ARG A 24 -3.76 0.28 -10.50
N ASP A 25 -3.96 -1.02 -10.74
CA ASP A 25 -2.87 -1.97 -10.94
C ASP A 25 -1.96 -1.58 -12.12
N ALA A 26 -2.55 -1.04 -13.19
CA ALA A 26 -1.82 -0.56 -14.37
C ALA A 26 -0.83 0.59 -14.07
N GLU A 27 -1.01 1.32 -12.97
CA GLU A 27 -0.07 2.36 -12.54
C GLU A 27 1.08 1.82 -11.67
N GLY A 28 1.03 0.55 -11.28
CA GLY A 28 2.01 -0.09 -10.43
C GLY A 28 2.11 0.53 -9.03
N TRP A 29 3.32 0.49 -8.47
CA TRP A 29 3.62 1.14 -7.18
C TRP A 29 3.73 2.65 -7.34
N ARG A 30 3.02 3.39 -6.51
CA ARG A 30 2.97 4.86 -6.51
C ARG A 30 3.45 5.42 -5.18
N PRO A 31 3.95 6.66 -5.11
CA PRO A 31 4.25 7.29 -3.83
C PRO A 31 3.03 7.29 -2.90
N TYR A 32 3.23 6.87 -1.64
CA TYR A 32 2.22 6.98 -0.60
C TYR A 32 2.37 8.33 0.09
N ASN A 33 1.27 9.08 0.19
CA ASN A 33 1.26 10.45 0.69
C ASN A 33 0.71 10.57 2.12
N GLY A 34 0.67 9.46 2.87
CA GLY A 34 0.17 9.46 4.25
C GLY A 34 -1.36 9.36 4.37
N GLY A 35 -2.10 9.24 3.26
CA GLY A 35 -3.56 9.07 3.29
C GLY A 35 -4.31 10.25 3.92
N GLY A 36 -3.66 11.40 4.08
CA GLY A 36 -4.21 12.59 4.74
C GLY A 36 -4.20 12.55 6.27
N MET A 37 -3.73 11.47 6.90
CA MET A 37 -3.74 11.30 8.36
C MET A 37 -2.38 10.95 8.97
N HIS A 38 -1.46 10.42 8.18
CA HIS A 38 -0.12 10.04 8.61
C HIS A 38 0.95 10.92 7.97
N ASP A 39 2.07 11.11 8.67
CA ASP A 39 3.28 11.72 8.11
C ASP A 39 4.03 10.67 7.25
N PRO A 40 4.06 10.80 5.91
CA PRO A 40 4.72 9.81 5.05
C PRO A 40 6.26 9.82 5.17
N ASP A 41 6.86 10.85 5.78
CA ASP A 41 8.31 10.95 5.95
C ASP A 41 8.80 10.30 7.26
N ASN A 42 7.89 9.99 8.18
CA ASN A 42 8.20 9.23 9.39
C ASN A 42 8.34 7.73 9.10
N VAL A 43 9.19 7.02 9.85
CA VAL A 43 9.42 5.56 9.70
C VAL A 43 8.11 4.76 9.72
N THR A 44 7.27 5.00 10.74
CA THR A 44 5.99 4.29 10.89
C THR A 44 4.92 4.88 9.98
N GLY A 45 4.82 6.21 9.85
CA GLY A 45 3.81 6.82 8.99
C GLY A 45 4.00 6.52 7.49
N GLY A 46 5.25 6.41 7.03
CA GLY A 46 5.63 5.99 5.69
C GLY A 46 5.70 4.47 5.48
N HIS A 47 5.42 3.66 6.51
CA HIS A 47 5.41 2.20 6.43
C HIS A 47 6.76 1.61 6.00
N TYR A 48 7.85 2.13 6.55
CA TYR A 48 9.21 1.63 6.30
C TYR A 48 9.58 0.47 7.25
N ASP A 49 8.87 0.34 8.37
CA ASP A 49 9.05 -0.67 9.42
C ASP A 49 7.97 -1.77 9.42
N HIS A 50 6.87 -1.59 8.68
CA HIS A 50 5.80 -2.59 8.59
C HIS A 50 5.07 -2.55 7.24
N LEU A 51 4.46 -3.67 6.88
CA LEU A 51 3.58 -3.80 5.71
C LEU A 51 2.13 -3.58 6.16
N HIS A 52 1.43 -2.63 5.53
CA HIS A 52 -0.02 -2.50 5.66
C HIS A 52 -0.72 -3.20 4.50
N VAL A 53 -1.72 -4.02 4.82
CA VAL A 53 -2.53 -4.74 3.86
C VAL A 53 -4.00 -4.49 4.18
N THR A 54 -4.78 -4.12 3.16
CA THR A 54 -6.24 -4.10 3.26
C THR A 54 -6.82 -5.20 2.39
N VAL A 55 -7.79 -5.91 2.96
CA VAL A 55 -8.54 -7.02 2.35
C VAL A 55 -10.03 -6.79 2.54
N LYS A 56 -10.86 -7.43 1.71
CA LYS A 56 -12.32 -7.46 1.84
C LYS A 56 -12.79 -8.19 3.09
#